data_AF-A0A8T7G6A8-F1
#
_entry.id   AF-A0A8T7G6A8-F1
#
_cell.length_a   1.000
_cell.length_b   1.000
_cell.length_c   1.000
_cell.angle_alpha   90.00
_cell.angle_beta   90.00
_cell.angle_gamma   90.00
#
_symmetry.space_group_name_H-M   'P 1'
#
loop_
_entity.id
_entity.type
_entity.pdbx_description
1 polymer ?
#
loop_
_entity_poly.entity_id
_entity_poly.type
_entity_poly.pdbx_seq_one_letter_code
_entity_poly.pdbx_strand_id
1 'polypeptide(L)'
;MLVQPIERGSTIPEEALTTVRVPVDEAVESMFNEISDVAGSRARFDLDPPLPVTASMLAQSLDDLAEVGSDAALQIPAGLVAFPIPISRFSSLAYGVQKGDHVNVIATMMFIDLDTEFQTALPNNTSAVLAPGDALLLTTESAGAEGAAVTSSLEEAPNLTAQIVTGGSTSPQGRAEFDAALGQQFYLVPSESTQRPRLVSQTLLQDIQILNVGTFLVNGQDVTQPEPVDTDGDGEPDTEVGIQPPDIITLIVSPQDAVTLNYLIYGGAELTLALRSPNDESRVFTEAVTLQFLLNTYNIPTPVKIDIGVQPRIDDLVPPVLENDQEP
;
A
#
# COMPACT_ATOMS: atom_id res chain seq x y z
N MET A 1 -3.41 -44.10 -22.19
CA MET A 1 -2.07 -43.50 -22.02
C MET A 1 -2.06 -42.16 -22.74
N LEU A 2 -1.44 -41.15 -22.15
CA LEU A 2 -1.34 -39.82 -22.72
C LEU A 2 -0.17 -39.73 -23.71
N VAL A 3 -0.39 -39.12 -24.88
CA VAL A 3 0.63 -38.93 -25.92
C VAL A 3 0.97 -37.46 -26.20
N GLN A 4 0.22 -36.53 -25.61
CA GLN A 4 0.42 -35.08 -25.75
C GLN A 4 0.41 -34.44 -24.36
N PRO A 5 1.21 -33.40 -24.08
CA PRO A 5 1.15 -32.69 -22.80
C PRO A 5 -0.21 -32.02 -22.62
N ILE A 6 -0.80 -32.16 -21.44
CA ILE A 6 -2.10 -31.58 -21.09
C ILE A 6 -1.93 -30.74 -19.83
N GLU A 7 -2.25 -29.46 -19.93
CA GLU A 7 -2.24 -28.53 -18.81
C GLU A 7 -3.41 -28.79 -17.85
N ARG A 8 -3.21 -28.47 -16.57
CA ARG A 8 -4.23 -28.58 -15.54
C ARG A 8 -5.49 -27.81 -15.92
N GLY A 9 -6.65 -28.39 -15.63
CA GLY A 9 -7.97 -27.79 -15.87
C GLY A 9 -8.44 -27.82 -17.32
N SER A 10 -7.55 -28.15 -18.27
CA SER A 10 -7.92 -28.34 -19.68
C SER A 10 -8.65 -29.68 -19.90
N THR A 11 -9.53 -29.69 -20.89
CA THR A 11 -10.30 -30.88 -21.29
C THR A 11 -9.39 -31.79 -22.10
N ILE A 12 -9.35 -33.08 -21.75
CA ILE A 12 -8.54 -34.07 -22.47
C ILE A 12 -9.25 -34.42 -23.80
N PRO A 13 -8.67 -34.09 -24.96
CA PRO A 13 -9.23 -34.48 -26.25
C PRO A 13 -8.98 -35.96 -26.52
N GLU A 14 -9.88 -36.63 -27.24
CA GLU A 14 -9.72 -38.04 -27.64
C GLU A 14 -8.40 -38.29 -28.38
N GLU A 15 -7.93 -37.30 -29.14
CA GLU A 15 -6.68 -37.34 -29.92
C GLU A 15 -5.41 -37.41 -29.05
N ALA A 16 -5.49 -36.99 -27.78
CA ALA A 16 -4.36 -37.04 -26.85
C ALA A 16 -4.22 -38.42 -26.16
N LEU A 17 -5.13 -39.36 -26.44
CA LEU A 17 -5.20 -40.66 -25.78
C LEU A 17 -4.85 -41.80 -26.72
N THR A 18 -4.06 -42.75 -26.21
CA THR A 18 -3.78 -44.03 -26.88
C THR A 18 -3.93 -45.20 -25.93
N THR A 19 -4.32 -46.36 -26.46
CA THR A 19 -4.46 -47.60 -25.69
C THR A 19 -3.14 -48.38 -25.73
N VAL A 20 -2.61 -48.71 -24.56
CA VAL A 20 -1.42 -49.56 -24.42
C VAL A 20 -1.79 -50.83 -23.68
N ARG A 21 -1.22 -51.96 -24.10
CA ARG A 21 -1.40 -53.24 -23.41
C ARG A 21 -0.44 -53.31 -22.23
N VAL A 22 -0.99 -53.33 -21.03
CA VAL A 22 -0.24 -53.45 -19.78
C VAL A 22 -0.42 -54.87 -19.22
N PRO A 23 0.64 -55.53 -18.73
CA PRO A 23 0.52 -56.81 -18.03
C PRO A 23 -0.41 -56.71 -16.81
N VAL A 24 -1.17 -57.77 -16.51
CA VAL A 24 -2.17 -57.78 -15.42
C VAL A 24 -1.54 -57.49 -14.05
N ASP A 25 -0.27 -57.82 -13.87
CA ASP A 25 0.47 -57.60 -12.61
C ASP A 25 0.90 -56.12 -12.42
N GLU A 26 0.89 -55.32 -13.49
CA GLU A 26 1.25 -53.89 -13.48
C GLU A 26 0.01 -52.96 -13.60
N ALA A 27 -1.17 -53.54 -13.83
CA ALA A 27 -2.41 -52.80 -13.93
C ALA A 27 -2.88 -52.34 -12.54
N VAL A 28 -2.93 -51.04 -12.33
CA VAL A 28 -3.50 -50.44 -11.12
C VAL A 28 -5.02 -50.39 -11.27
N GLU A 29 -5.78 -50.71 -10.22
CA GLU A 29 -7.26 -50.72 -10.21
C GLU A 29 -7.89 -49.37 -10.66
N SER A 30 -7.12 -48.28 -10.56
CA SER A 30 -7.54 -46.93 -10.97
C SER A 30 -7.29 -46.60 -12.46
N MET A 31 -6.82 -47.55 -13.28
CA MET A 31 -6.60 -47.35 -14.72
C MET A 31 -7.87 -47.58 -15.54
N PHE A 32 -8.02 -46.79 -16.61
CA PHE A 32 -9.17 -46.89 -17.50
C PHE A 32 -8.95 -47.91 -18.63
N ASN A 33 -10.02 -48.63 -18.98
CA ASN A 33 -10.01 -49.63 -20.05
C ASN A 33 -10.51 -49.07 -21.39
N GLU A 34 -11.33 -48.02 -21.36
CA GLU A 34 -11.91 -47.38 -22.53
C GLU A 34 -11.47 -45.92 -22.65
N ILE A 35 -11.30 -45.44 -23.89
CA ILE A 35 -10.90 -44.05 -24.17
C ILE A 35 -12.04 -43.09 -23.82
N SER A 36 -13.30 -43.50 -24.02
CA SER A 36 -14.51 -42.73 -23.74
C SER A 36 -14.66 -42.32 -22.28
N ASP A 37 -14.11 -43.10 -21.34
CA ASP A 37 -14.19 -42.80 -19.91
C ASP A 37 -13.23 -41.67 -19.49
N VAL A 38 -12.21 -41.41 -20.31
CA VAL A 38 -11.18 -40.39 -20.06
C VAL A 38 -11.40 -39.18 -20.95
N ALA A 39 -11.89 -39.39 -22.17
CA ALA A 39 -12.21 -38.35 -23.13
C ALA A 39 -13.27 -37.38 -22.58
N GLY A 40 -13.00 -36.08 -22.63
CA GLY A 40 -13.89 -35.07 -22.09
C GLY A 40 -13.75 -34.84 -20.58
N SER A 41 -12.97 -35.65 -19.86
CA SER A 41 -12.58 -35.35 -18.48
C SER A 41 -11.52 -34.25 -18.44
N ARG A 42 -11.42 -33.52 -17.32
CA ARG A 42 -10.42 -32.46 -17.13
C ARG A 42 -9.23 -32.96 -16.33
N ALA A 43 -8.03 -32.48 -16.66
CA ALA A 43 -6.82 -32.84 -15.93
C ALA A 43 -6.79 -32.15 -14.54
N ARG A 44 -6.55 -32.91 -13.47
CA ARG A 44 -6.46 -32.39 -12.08
C ARG A 44 -5.12 -31.66 -11.81
N PHE A 45 -4.08 -32.00 -12.56
CA PHE A 45 -2.74 -31.41 -12.55
C PHE A 45 -2.10 -31.54 -13.94
N ASP A 46 -0.95 -30.91 -14.18
CA ASP A 46 -0.25 -30.98 -15.46
C ASP A 46 0.21 -32.41 -15.74
N LEU A 47 -0.12 -32.95 -16.92
CA LEU A 47 0.17 -34.32 -17.31
C LEU A 47 1.22 -34.36 -18.41
N ASP A 48 2.41 -34.85 -18.08
CA ASP A 48 3.50 -35.05 -19.03
C ASP A 48 3.46 -36.46 -19.66
N PRO A 49 3.38 -36.59 -21.00
CA PRO A 49 3.43 -37.88 -21.66
C PRO A 49 4.85 -38.48 -21.67
N PRO A 50 5.01 -39.81 -21.75
CA PRO A 50 3.97 -40.81 -21.88
C PRO A 50 3.54 -41.37 -20.51
N LEU A 51 2.32 -41.07 -20.06
CA LEU A 51 1.81 -41.41 -18.72
C LEU A 51 0.50 -42.23 -18.80
N PRO A 52 0.33 -43.31 -18.01
CA PRO A 52 -0.96 -43.98 -17.85
C PRO A 52 -1.92 -43.09 -17.04
N VAL A 53 -3.07 -42.79 -17.63
CA VAL A 53 -4.10 -41.96 -17.00
C VAL A 53 -4.85 -42.80 -15.96
N THR A 54 -5.00 -42.25 -14.75
CA THR A 54 -5.70 -42.89 -13.62
C THR A 54 -6.85 -42.02 -13.12
N ALA A 55 -7.82 -42.61 -12.42
CA ALA A 55 -8.99 -41.89 -11.91
C ALA A 55 -8.62 -40.69 -11.00
N SER A 56 -7.50 -40.75 -10.28
CA SER A 56 -6.99 -39.65 -9.44
C SER A 56 -6.42 -38.48 -10.22
N MET A 57 -6.12 -38.66 -11.51
CA MET A 57 -5.60 -37.61 -12.41
C MET A 57 -6.72 -36.81 -13.08
N LEU A 58 -7.96 -37.29 -12.99
CA LEU A 58 -9.11 -36.69 -13.64
C LEU A 58 -9.99 -35.96 -12.61
N ALA A 59 -10.51 -34.81 -13.01
CA ALA A 59 -11.63 -34.16 -12.33
C ALA A 59 -12.92 -34.49 -13.08
N GLN A 60 -13.90 -35.04 -12.36
CA GLN A 60 -15.20 -35.42 -12.93
C GLN A 60 -16.18 -34.23 -12.99
N SER A 61 -15.92 -33.18 -12.20
CA SER A 61 -16.69 -31.94 -12.20
C SER A 61 -15.80 -30.70 -11.95
N LEU A 62 -16.28 -29.51 -12.33
CA LEU A 62 -15.62 -28.24 -12.01
C LEU A 62 -15.51 -28.02 -10.48
N ASP A 63 -16.45 -28.58 -9.71
CA ASP A 63 -16.45 -28.53 -8.25
C ASP A 63 -15.30 -29.35 -7.63
N ASP A 64 -14.88 -30.46 -8.26
CA ASP A 64 -13.72 -31.26 -7.81
C ASP A 64 -12.38 -30.54 -8.06
N LEU A 65 -12.32 -29.60 -9.00
CA LEU A 65 -11.15 -28.72 -9.21
C LEU A 65 -11.13 -27.58 -8.19
N ALA A 66 -12.30 -27.13 -7.73
CA ALA A 66 -12.45 -26.08 -6.72
C ALA A 66 -12.07 -26.57 -5.31
N GLU A 67 -12.12 -27.88 -5.03
CA GLU A 67 -11.78 -28.46 -3.73
C GLU A 67 -10.27 -28.33 -3.36
N VAL A 68 -9.41 -28.03 -4.34
CA VAL A 68 -7.94 -27.90 -4.17
C VAL A 68 -7.50 -26.43 -3.96
N GLY A 69 -8.42 -25.46 -4.00
CA GLY A 69 -8.12 -24.04 -3.91
C GLY A 69 -7.68 -23.42 -5.25
N SER A 70 -7.35 -22.12 -5.24
CA SER A 70 -6.91 -21.41 -6.46
C SER A 70 -5.49 -21.80 -6.87
N ASP A 71 -5.19 -21.70 -8.17
CA ASP A 71 -3.84 -21.98 -8.70
C ASP A 71 -2.76 -21.09 -8.08
N ALA A 72 -3.14 -19.88 -7.70
CA ALA A 72 -2.28 -18.95 -6.96
C ALA A 72 -1.95 -19.48 -5.56
N ALA A 73 -2.91 -20.13 -4.88
CA ALA A 73 -2.70 -20.67 -3.54
C ALA A 73 -1.70 -21.83 -3.53
N LEU A 74 -1.59 -22.60 -4.62
CA LEU A 74 -0.63 -23.71 -4.73
C LEU A 74 0.83 -23.25 -4.83
N GLN A 75 1.06 -22.02 -5.30
CA GLN A 75 2.39 -21.44 -5.43
C GLN A 75 2.90 -20.83 -4.11
N ILE A 76 2.05 -20.75 -3.08
CA ILE A 76 2.39 -20.20 -1.78
C ILE A 76 3.00 -21.33 -0.91
N PRO A 77 4.25 -21.20 -0.46
CA PRO A 77 4.86 -22.17 0.44
C PRO A 77 4.10 -22.30 1.77
N ALA A 78 4.15 -23.49 2.37
CA ALA A 78 3.51 -23.74 3.66
C ALA A 78 4.01 -22.76 4.74
N GLY A 79 3.08 -22.11 5.43
CA GLY A 79 3.38 -21.11 6.48
C GLY A 79 3.57 -19.68 5.98
N LEU A 80 3.51 -19.44 4.67
CA LEU A 80 3.47 -18.11 4.07
C LEU A 80 2.06 -17.77 3.58
N VAL A 81 1.84 -16.50 3.28
CA VAL A 81 0.57 -15.97 2.76
C VAL A 81 0.82 -15.03 1.60
N ALA A 82 -0.13 -14.95 0.67
CA ALA A 82 -0.14 -13.95 -0.37
C ALA A 82 -0.83 -12.68 0.14
N PHE A 83 -0.19 -11.52 -0.04
CA PHE A 83 -0.75 -10.24 0.37
C PHE A 83 -0.62 -9.21 -0.77
N PRO A 84 -1.72 -8.52 -1.15
CA PRO A 84 -1.69 -7.53 -2.21
C PRO A 84 -1.18 -6.17 -1.70
N ILE A 85 -0.39 -5.48 -2.51
CA ILE A 85 -0.02 -4.08 -2.28
C ILE A 85 -0.31 -3.23 -3.53
N PRO A 86 -0.79 -1.98 -3.37
CA PRO A 86 -0.99 -1.08 -4.49
C PRO A 86 0.36 -0.64 -5.07
N ILE A 87 0.41 -0.47 -6.39
CA ILE A 87 1.60 -0.01 -7.11
C ILE A 87 1.28 1.12 -8.10
N SER A 88 2.33 1.88 -8.42
CA SER A 88 2.36 2.89 -9.47
C SER A 88 3.60 2.67 -10.34
N ARG A 89 3.72 3.43 -11.43
CA ARG A 89 4.94 3.44 -12.27
C ARG A 89 6.20 3.73 -11.46
N PHE A 90 6.12 4.57 -10.42
CA PHE A 90 7.27 4.87 -9.57
C PHE A 90 7.56 3.73 -8.58
N SER A 91 6.54 3.23 -7.87
CA SER A 91 6.76 2.23 -6.82
C SER A 91 7.07 0.82 -7.33
N SER A 92 6.89 0.55 -8.62
CA SER A 92 7.14 -0.74 -9.29
C SER A 92 8.29 -0.73 -10.29
N LEU A 93 9.23 0.21 -10.19
CA LEU A 93 10.38 0.34 -11.11
C LEU A 93 9.95 0.42 -12.58
N ALA A 94 9.05 1.35 -12.88
CA ALA A 94 8.47 1.53 -14.20
C ALA A 94 7.77 0.26 -14.75
N TYR A 95 7.11 -0.50 -13.87
CA TYR A 95 6.49 -1.80 -14.16
C TYR A 95 7.47 -2.89 -14.62
N GLY A 96 8.75 -2.74 -14.30
CA GLY A 96 9.80 -3.70 -14.65
C GLY A 96 9.82 -4.95 -13.78
N VAL A 97 9.08 -4.97 -12.68
CA VAL A 97 8.98 -6.13 -11.78
C VAL A 97 8.14 -7.24 -12.42
N GLN A 98 8.59 -8.49 -12.28
CA GLN A 98 7.94 -9.66 -12.85
C GLN A 98 7.58 -10.70 -11.78
N LYS A 99 6.73 -11.65 -12.16
CA LYS A 99 6.42 -12.81 -11.33
C LYS A 99 7.70 -13.61 -11.04
N GLY A 100 7.93 -13.94 -9.77
CA GLY A 100 9.11 -14.66 -9.32
C GLY A 100 10.28 -13.78 -8.94
N ASP A 101 10.24 -12.47 -9.23
CA ASP A 101 11.28 -11.54 -8.79
C ASP A 101 11.27 -11.38 -7.27
N HIS A 102 12.46 -11.12 -6.72
CA HIS A 102 12.65 -10.81 -5.32
C HIS A 102 12.76 -9.29 -5.15
N VAL A 103 12.05 -8.75 -4.18
CA VAL A 103 12.02 -7.32 -3.89
C VAL A 103 12.22 -7.04 -2.40
N ASN A 104 12.80 -5.89 -2.10
CA ASN A 104 12.73 -5.28 -0.79
C ASN A 104 11.56 -4.27 -0.78
N VAL A 105 10.84 -4.20 0.33
CA VAL A 105 9.74 -3.26 0.51
C VAL A 105 10.21 -2.12 1.41
N ILE A 106 10.17 -0.91 0.87
CA ILE A 106 10.49 0.32 1.58
C ILE A 106 9.18 1.01 1.95
N ALA A 107 9.02 1.35 3.23
CA ALA A 107 7.89 2.11 3.71
C ALA A 107 8.33 3.54 4.05
N THR A 108 7.57 4.51 3.57
CA THR A 108 7.77 5.93 3.90
C THR A 108 6.51 6.48 4.53
N MET A 109 6.64 7.13 5.68
CA MET A 109 5.50 7.68 6.41
C MET A 109 5.84 8.97 7.14
N MET A 110 4.78 9.69 7.49
CA MET A 110 4.83 10.98 8.16
C MET A 110 4.33 10.85 9.60
N PHE A 111 5.07 11.37 10.56
CA PHE A 111 4.72 11.36 11.98
C PHE A 111 4.45 12.76 12.51
N ILE A 112 3.44 12.88 13.37
CA ILE A 112 3.18 14.08 14.18
C ILE A 112 3.27 13.73 15.66
N ASP A 113 3.53 14.73 16.49
CA ASP A 113 3.45 14.58 17.94
C ASP A 113 1.99 14.69 18.36
N LEU A 114 1.52 13.66 19.06
CA LEU A 114 0.19 13.63 19.64
C LEU A 114 0.27 13.86 21.15
N ASP A 115 -0.75 14.52 21.69
CA ASP A 115 -1.03 14.47 23.12
C ASP A 115 -1.36 13.04 23.53
N THR A 116 -0.70 12.52 24.55
CA THR A 116 -0.83 11.11 24.94
C THR A 116 -2.19 10.77 25.54
N GLU A 117 -2.84 11.73 26.21
CA GLU A 117 -4.13 11.53 26.89
C GLU A 117 -5.29 11.78 25.92
N PHE A 118 -5.22 12.86 25.15
CA PHE A 118 -6.29 13.26 24.22
C PHE A 118 -6.17 12.63 22.84
N GLN A 119 -4.99 12.11 22.47
CA GLN A 119 -4.68 11.60 21.11
C GLN A 119 -4.91 12.68 20.02
N THR A 120 -4.64 13.94 20.35
CA THR A 120 -4.80 15.09 19.45
C THR A 120 -3.46 15.64 18.99
N ALA A 121 -3.41 16.22 17.79
CA ALA A 121 -2.20 16.87 17.28
C ALA A 121 -1.79 18.05 18.16
N LEU A 122 -0.49 18.14 18.50
CA LEU A 122 0.06 19.28 19.20
C LEU A 122 0.27 20.47 18.25
N PRO A 123 0.28 21.72 18.76
CA PRO A 123 0.04 22.12 20.15
C PRO A 123 -1.44 22.01 20.57
N ASN A 124 -1.70 21.71 21.85
CA ASN A 124 -3.06 21.75 22.39
C ASN A 124 -3.54 23.19 22.56
N ASN A 125 -4.84 23.37 22.79
CA ASN A 125 -5.41 24.65 23.19
C ASN A 125 -5.53 24.74 24.71
N THR A 126 -5.22 25.91 25.28
CA THR A 126 -5.40 26.17 26.71
C THR A 126 -6.78 26.78 26.98
N SER A 127 -7.39 26.43 28.12
CA SER A 127 -8.59 27.10 28.63
C SER A 127 -8.30 27.80 29.96
N ALA A 128 -9.09 28.81 30.29
CA ALA A 128 -8.89 29.61 31.50
C ALA A 128 -9.61 28.97 32.70
N VAL A 129 -8.94 28.91 33.84
CA VAL A 129 -9.58 28.59 35.12
C VAL A 129 -9.74 29.90 35.91
N LEU A 130 -10.98 30.29 36.18
CA LEU A 130 -11.30 31.57 36.82
C LEU A 130 -11.32 31.38 38.33
N ALA A 131 -10.46 32.12 39.04
CA ALA A 131 -10.50 32.20 40.50
C ALA A 131 -11.81 32.84 40.99
N PRO A 132 -12.33 32.44 42.17
CA PRO A 132 -13.49 33.11 42.76
C PRO A 132 -13.19 34.60 43.01
N GLY A 133 -14.11 35.49 42.61
CA GLY A 133 -13.95 36.94 42.70
C GLY A 133 -14.53 37.68 41.51
N ASP A 134 -14.09 38.92 41.30
CA ASP A 134 -14.59 39.81 40.25
C ASP A 134 -13.94 39.47 38.90
N ALA A 135 -14.46 38.44 38.24
CA ALA A 135 -13.89 37.88 37.01
C ALA A 135 -14.73 38.25 35.78
N LEU A 136 -14.05 38.72 34.72
CA LEU A 136 -14.65 39.05 33.43
C LEU A 136 -14.74 37.79 32.55
N LEU A 137 -15.96 37.44 32.14
CA LEU A 137 -16.22 36.38 31.16
C LEU A 137 -16.03 36.89 29.73
N LEU A 138 -15.18 36.28 28.91
CA LEU A 138 -15.18 36.48 27.46
C LEU A 138 -15.69 35.19 26.79
N THR A 139 -16.90 35.20 26.25
CA THR A 139 -17.34 34.13 25.32
C THR A 139 -17.38 34.68 23.91
N THR A 140 -16.61 34.05 23.02
CA THR A 140 -16.79 34.17 21.57
C THR A 140 -17.73 33.05 21.15
N GLU A 141 -19.00 33.37 20.84
CA GLU A 141 -19.88 32.41 20.19
C GLU A 141 -19.24 31.97 18.86
N SER A 142 -19.08 30.66 18.67
CA SER A 142 -18.56 30.12 17.42
C SER A 142 -19.59 30.23 16.30
N ALA A 143 -19.10 30.61 15.12
CA ALA A 143 -19.69 30.43 13.80
C ALA A 143 -21.00 31.19 13.50
N GLY A 144 -20.86 32.44 13.03
CA GLY A 144 -21.85 33.04 12.14
C GLY A 144 -22.16 34.53 12.33
N ALA A 145 -21.70 35.17 13.40
CA ALA A 145 -21.97 36.59 13.64
C ALA A 145 -20.67 37.34 13.94
N GLU A 146 -20.34 38.30 13.07
CA GLU A 146 -19.33 39.31 13.35
C GLU A 146 -19.64 40.01 14.69
N GLY A 147 -18.70 39.96 15.63
CA GLY A 147 -18.47 41.07 16.55
C GLY A 147 -19.16 41.08 17.91
N ALA A 148 -19.69 39.98 18.44
CA ALA A 148 -20.25 39.97 19.81
C ALA A 148 -19.44 39.07 20.75
N ALA A 149 -18.36 39.61 21.34
CA ALA A 149 -17.85 39.06 22.59
C ALA A 149 -18.87 39.37 23.69
N VAL A 150 -19.58 38.36 24.18
CA VAL A 150 -20.47 38.56 25.34
C VAL A 150 -19.57 38.65 26.56
N THR A 151 -19.38 39.89 27.03
CA THR A 151 -18.72 40.15 28.30
C THR A 151 -19.76 40.06 29.41
N SER A 152 -19.63 39.09 30.31
CA SER A 152 -20.44 39.07 31.53
C SER A 152 -19.53 39.10 32.75
N SER A 153 -19.77 40.06 33.63
CA SER A 153 -19.08 40.12 34.92
C SER A 153 -19.72 39.10 35.85
N LEU A 154 -18.93 38.17 36.36
CA LEU A 154 -19.33 37.25 37.41
C LEU A 154 -19.04 37.91 38.77
N GLU A 155 -19.74 39.00 39.10
CA GLU A 155 -19.47 39.77 40.33
C GLU A 155 -19.69 38.95 41.62
N GLU A 156 -20.33 37.78 41.55
CA GLU A 156 -20.62 36.92 42.70
C GLU A 156 -20.46 35.42 42.38
N ALA A 157 -19.31 34.99 41.86
CA ALA A 157 -18.95 33.57 41.86
C ALA A 157 -18.24 33.19 43.19
N PRO A 158 -18.94 32.65 44.21
CA PRO A 158 -18.36 32.39 45.53
C PRO A 158 -17.35 31.22 45.53
N ASN A 159 -17.30 30.42 44.46
CA ASN A 159 -16.47 29.22 44.34
C ASN A 159 -15.63 29.28 43.05
N LEU A 160 -14.53 28.51 43.02
CA LEU A 160 -13.68 28.35 41.84
C LEU A 160 -14.53 27.78 40.69
N THR A 161 -14.75 28.57 39.64
CA THR A 161 -15.51 28.15 38.46
C THR A 161 -14.52 27.73 37.38
N ALA A 162 -14.48 26.42 37.10
CA ALA A 162 -13.83 25.94 35.89
C ALA A 162 -14.76 26.24 34.72
N GLN A 163 -14.28 27.03 33.77
CA GLN A 163 -15.01 27.28 32.54
C GLN A 163 -14.17 26.89 31.35
N ILE A 164 -14.75 26.07 30.48
CA ILE A 164 -14.09 25.65 29.25
C ILE A 164 -14.51 26.61 28.15
N VAL A 165 -13.83 27.77 28.05
CA VAL A 165 -13.84 28.57 26.83
C VAL A 165 -12.60 28.16 26.05
N THR A 166 -12.80 27.50 24.91
CA THR A 166 -11.70 27.31 23.97
C THR A 166 -11.51 28.62 23.22
N GLY A 167 -10.30 29.19 23.27
CA GLY A 167 -9.96 30.35 22.45
C GLY A 167 -9.81 29.99 20.97
N GLY A 168 -10.06 28.73 20.58
CA GLY A 168 -9.91 28.26 19.21
C GLY A 168 -8.50 28.54 18.68
N SER A 169 -8.41 29.19 17.52
CA SER A 169 -7.15 29.60 16.91
C SER A 169 -6.35 30.65 17.71
N THR A 170 -6.91 31.23 18.77
CA THR A 170 -6.27 32.29 19.59
C THR A 170 -5.67 31.79 20.91
N SER A 171 -5.90 30.53 21.29
CA SER A 171 -5.36 29.94 22.52
C SER A 171 -4.43 28.75 22.31
N PRO A 172 -3.50 28.72 21.32
CA PRO A 172 -2.57 27.61 21.25
C PRO A 172 -1.65 27.64 22.47
N GLN A 173 -1.38 26.46 23.01
CA GLN A 173 -0.43 26.27 24.09
C GLN A 173 0.96 26.62 23.58
N GLY A 174 1.50 27.69 24.14
CA GLY A 174 2.85 28.16 23.90
C GLY A 174 3.82 27.81 25.03
N ARG A 175 4.98 28.43 25.02
CA ARG A 175 5.99 28.36 26.09
C ARG A 175 6.44 29.75 26.50
N ALA A 176 6.80 29.93 27.77
CA ALA A 176 7.46 31.14 28.23
C ALA A 176 8.95 31.12 27.81
N GLU A 177 9.43 32.20 27.21
CA GLU A 177 10.83 32.41 26.85
C GLU A 177 11.30 33.74 27.43
N PHE A 178 12.53 33.76 27.95
CA PHE A 178 13.11 34.95 28.55
C PHE A 178 14.02 35.65 27.54
N ASP A 179 13.71 36.91 27.23
CA ASP A 179 14.59 37.76 26.45
C ASP A 179 15.59 38.45 27.39
N ALA A 180 16.85 38.02 27.30
CA ALA A 180 17.93 38.56 28.12
C ALA A 180 18.31 40.02 27.78
N ALA A 181 18.04 40.48 26.56
CA ALA A 181 18.31 41.85 26.15
C ALA A 181 17.26 42.83 26.68
N LEU A 182 15.98 42.41 26.70
CA LEU A 182 14.88 43.23 27.20
C LEU A 182 14.60 43.04 28.69
N GLY A 183 15.12 41.97 29.30
CA GLY A 183 14.85 41.61 30.70
C GLY A 183 13.39 41.25 30.94
N GLN A 184 12.68 40.78 29.91
CA GLN A 184 11.25 40.50 29.92
C GLN A 184 10.98 39.04 29.51
N GLN A 185 9.86 38.50 29.99
CA GLN A 185 9.36 37.19 29.59
C GLN A 185 8.32 37.36 28.49
N PHE A 186 8.48 36.63 27.39
CA PHE A 186 7.50 36.52 26.32
C PHE A 186 6.86 35.14 26.35
N TYR A 187 5.59 35.06 25.97
CA TYR A 187 4.91 33.80 25.74
C TYR A 187 4.89 33.53 24.23
N LEU A 188 5.70 32.57 23.78
CA LEU A 188 5.79 32.20 22.38
C LEU A 188 4.70 31.20 22.05
N VAL A 189 3.89 31.56 21.06
CA VAL A 189 2.87 30.70 20.48
C VAL A 189 3.37 30.23 19.11
N PRO A 190 3.11 28.97 18.70
CA PRO A 190 3.48 28.50 17.38
C PRO A 190 2.91 29.40 16.26
N SER A 191 3.72 29.66 15.24
CA SER A 191 3.32 30.49 14.10
C SER A 191 2.38 29.77 13.14
N GLU A 192 2.41 28.43 13.14
CA GLU A 192 1.55 27.56 12.34
C GLU A 192 0.52 26.92 13.26
N SER A 193 -0.74 26.89 12.81
CA SER A 193 -1.84 26.24 13.56
C SER A 193 -1.72 24.72 13.59
N THR A 194 -0.97 24.16 12.65
CA THR A 194 -0.81 22.71 12.47
C THR A 194 0.67 22.36 12.53
N GLN A 195 1.00 21.30 13.25
CA GLN A 195 2.35 20.78 13.27
C GLN A 195 2.78 20.25 11.89
N ARG A 196 4.01 20.55 11.49
CA ARG A 196 4.64 19.93 10.33
C ARG A 196 4.98 18.47 10.61
N PRO A 197 4.48 17.52 9.81
CA PRO A 197 4.84 16.12 9.98
C PRO A 197 6.33 15.86 9.70
N ARG A 198 6.89 14.88 10.39
CA ARG A 198 8.27 14.41 10.23
C ARG A 198 8.28 13.16 9.36
N LEU A 199 8.98 13.25 8.22
CA LEU A 199 9.13 12.15 7.28
C LEU A 199 10.19 11.15 7.77
N VAL A 200 9.88 9.86 7.68
CA VAL A 200 10.81 8.75 7.92
C VAL A 200 10.64 7.73 6.80
N SER A 201 11.76 7.23 6.29
CA SER A 201 11.78 6.12 5.31
C SER A 201 12.64 4.98 5.82
N GLN A 202 12.16 3.74 5.73
CA GLN A 202 12.88 2.55 6.19
C GLN A 202 12.54 1.33 5.32
N THR A 203 13.53 0.46 5.09
CA THR A 203 13.24 -0.86 4.50
C THR A 203 12.62 -1.76 5.56
N LEU A 204 11.38 -2.19 5.31
CA LEU A 204 10.60 -3.01 6.22
C LEU A 204 10.85 -4.50 5.98
N LEU A 205 10.65 -4.92 4.72
CA LEU A 205 10.77 -6.31 4.31
C LEU A 205 11.92 -6.44 3.31
N GLN A 206 12.61 -7.57 3.40
CA GLN A 206 13.73 -7.90 2.53
C GLN A 206 13.52 -9.27 1.94
N ASP A 207 13.91 -9.41 0.68
CA ASP A 207 13.93 -10.69 -0.02
C ASP A 207 12.54 -11.35 -0.08
N ILE A 208 11.56 -10.58 -0.55
CA ILE A 208 10.17 -11.02 -0.70
C ILE A 208 9.91 -11.36 -2.16
N GLN A 209 9.36 -12.54 -2.42
CA GLN A 209 9.03 -12.99 -3.77
C GLN A 209 7.68 -12.43 -4.23
N ILE A 210 7.63 -12.03 -5.50
CA ILE A 210 6.39 -11.61 -6.18
C ILE A 210 5.64 -12.85 -6.69
N LEU A 211 4.39 -13.00 -6.27
CA LEU A 211 3.49 -14.06 -6.74
C LEU A 211 2.86 -13.71 -8.10
N ASN A 212 2.37 -12.47 -8.25
CA ASN A 212 1.72 -12.00 -9.47
C ASN A 212 1.78 -10.48 -9.57
N VAL A 213 1.84 -9.97 -10.80
CA VAL A 213 1.71 -8.53 -11.11
C VAL A 213 0.38 -8.33 -11.82
N GLY A 214 -0.43 -7.39 -11.34
CA GLY A 214 -1.78 -7.16 -11.81
C GLY A 214 -2.83 -8.12 -11.23
N THR A 215 -4.02 -8.06 -11.80
CA THR A 215 -5.19 -8.80 -11.36
C THR A 215 -5.09 -10.28 -11.72
N PHE A 216 -5.54 -11.16 -10.82
CA PHE A 216 -5.64 -12.58 -11.13
C PHE A 216 -6.74 -12.86 -12.16
N LEU A 217 -6.49 -13.78 -13.08
CA LEU A 217 -7.50 -14.26 -14.01
C LEU A 217 -8.58 -15.04 -13.24
N VAL A 218 -9.84 -14.70 -13.45
CA VAL A 218 -10.97 -15.44 -12.88
C VAL A 218 -11.47 -16.40 -13.97
N ASN A 219 -11.42 -17.71 -13.72
CA ASN A 219 -11.82 -18.74 -14.70
C ASN A 219 -11.06 -18.69 -16.04
N GLY A 220 -9.81 -18.23 -16.05
CA GLY A 220 -9.00 -18.11 -17.27
C GLY A 220 -9.43 -16.99 -18.21
N GLN A 221 -10.37 -16.12 -17.79
CA GLN A 221 -10.72 -14.89 -18.50
C GLN A 221 -10.17 -13.68 -17.75
N ASP A 222 -9.59 -12.75 -18.52
CA ASP A 222 -9.13 -11.47 -18.02
C ASP A 222 -10.34 -10.57 -17.76
N VAL A 223 -10.63 -10.29 -16.49
CA VAL A 223 -11.75 -9.44 -16.08
C VAL A 223 -11.53 -7.96 -16.42
N THR A 224 -10.35 -7.60 -16.93
CA THR A 224 -9.99 -6.21 -17.30
C THR A 224 -10.02 -5.93 -18.80
N GLN A 225 -10.30 -6.93 -19.64
CA GLN A 225 -10.48 -6.73 -21.07
C GLN A 225 -11.94 -6.40 -21.37
N PRO A 226 -12.28 -5.17 -21.82
CA PRO A 226 -13.61 -4.91 -22.35
C PRO A 226 -13.83 -5.81 -23.56
N GLU A 227 -14.92 -6.59 -23.56
CA GLU A 227 -15.34 -7.35 -24.74
C GLU A 227 -15.46 -6.38 -25.94
N PRO A 228 -14.86 -6.69 -27.10
CA PRO A 228 -15.05 -5.89 -28.29
C PRO A 228 -16.54 -5.90 -28.65
N VAL A 229 -17.15 -4.72 -28.67
CA VAL A 229 -18.50 -4.54 -29.21
C VAL A 229 -18.38 -4.69 -30.73
N ASP A 230 -18.90 -5.77 -31.29
CA ASP A 230 -19.08 -5.93 -32.73
C ASP A 230 -20.04 -4.85 -33.23
N THR A 231 -19.51 -3.71 -33.67
CA THR A 231 -20.21 -2.80 -34.55
C THR A 231 -19.92 -3.22 -35.99
N ASP A 232 -20.89 -3.89 -36.62
CA ASP A 232 -20.91 -4.13 -38.07
C ASP A 232 -20.78 -2.78 -38.81
N GLY A 233 -19.58 -2.49 -39.31
CA GLY A 233 -19.31 -1.33 -40.13
C GLY A 233 -17.88 -1.37 -40.67
N ASP A 234 -17.75 -1.54 -41.99
CA ASP A 234 -16.48 -1.45 -42.73
C ASP A 234 -15.68 -0.20 -42.33
N GLY A 235 -14.64 -0.42 -41.53
CA GLY A 235 -13.62 0.53 -41.13
C GLY A 235 -12.54 -0.25 -40.41
N GLU A 236 -11.27 -0.07 -40.81
CA GLU A 236 -10.12 -0.72 -40.19
C GLU A 236 -10.22 -0.65 -38.65
N PRO A 237 -10.16 -1.79 -37.93
CA PRO A 237 -10.11 -1.76 -36.49
C PRO A 237 -8.68 -1.40 -36.08
N ASP A 238 -8.42 -0.10 -35.89
CA ASP A 238 -7.31 0.33 -35.06
C ASP A 238 -7.73 0.10 -33.60
N THR A 239 -7.71 -1.16 -33.17
CA THR A 239 -7.85 -1.52 -31.76
C THR A 239 -6.45 -1.52 -31.16
N GLU A 240 -5.93 -0.34 -30.82
CA GLU A 240 -4.93 -0.26 -29.76
C GLU A 240 -5.60 -0.79 -28.49
N VAL A 241 -5.37 -2.08 -28.21
CA VAL A 241 -5.64 -2.65 -26.89
C VAL A 241 -4.74 -1.90 -25.93
N GLY A 242 -5.27 -0.84 -25.32
CA GLY A 242 -4.59 -0.13 -24.24
C GLY A 242 -4.32 -1.12 -23.12
N ILE A 243 -3.08 -1.61 -23.04
CA ILE A 243 -2.61 -2.42 -21.91
C ILE A 243 -2.75 -1.52 -20.69
N GLN A 244 -3.79 -1.74 -19.88
CA GLN A 244 -3.93 -0.99 -18.63
C GLN A 244 -2.72 -1.32 -17.76
N PRO A 245 -1.98 -0.31 -17.28
CA PRO A 245 -0.81 -0.55 -16.45
C PRO A 245 -1.26 -1.24 -15.15
N PRO A 246 -0.47 -2.19 -14.63
CA PRO A 246 -0.84 -2.91 -13.41
C PRO A 246 -0.86 -1.94 -12.23
N ASP A 247 -1.94 -2.01 -11.45
CA ASP A 247 -2.21 -1.16 -10.28
C ASP A 247 -1.96 -1.91 -8.95
N ILE A 248 -1.81 -3.23 -9.00
CA ILE A 248 -1.60 -4.08 -7.84
C ILE A 248 -0.50 -5.11 -8.09
N ILE A 249 0.18 -5.51 -7.02
CA ILE A 249 1.10 -6.64 -7.03
C ILE A 249 0.84 -7.51 -5.80
N THR A 250 0.97 -8.82 -5.97
CA THR A 250 0.78 -9.78 -4.89
C THR A 250 2.13 -10.31 -4.43
N LEU A 251 2.44 -10.15 -3.15
CA LEU A 251 3.69 -10.58 -2.53
C LEU A 251 3.49 -11.84 -1.69
N ILE A 252 4.48 -12.72 -1.64
CA ILE A 252 4.51 -13.88 -0.75
C ILE A 252 5.25 -13.50 0.54
N VAL A 253 4.52 -13.35 1.63
CA VAL A 253 5.03 -12.83 2.90
C VAL A 253 4.69 -13.74 4.07
N SER A 254 5.32 -13.52 5.23
CA SER A 254 4.89 -14.21 6.46
C SER A 254 3.54 -13.66 6.94
N PRO A 255 2.77 -14.40 7.76
CA PRO A 255 1.52 -13.91 8.33
C PRO A 255 1.67 -12.60 9.13
N GLN A 256 2.79 -12.44 9.84
CA GLN A 256 3.08 -11.22 10.62
C GLN A 256 3.39 -10.03 9.71
N ASP A 257 4.12 -10.27 8.62
CA ASP A 257 4.41 -9.24 7.62
C ASP A 257 3.14 -8.81 6.89
N ALA A 258 2.23 -9.73 6.56
CA ALA A 258 0.94 -9.39 5.96
C ALA A 258 0.10 -8.45 6.84
N VAL A 259 0.03 -8.73 8.16
CA VAL A 259 -0.68 -7.85 9.10
C VAL A 259 0.02 -6.49 9.22
N THR A 260 1.36 -6.48 9.17
CA THR A 260 2.14 -5.25 9.22
C THR A 260 1.93 -4.40 7.97
N LEU A 261 1.97 -4.99 6.78
CA LEU A 261 1.68 -4.32 5.51
C LEU A 261 0.25 -3.77 5.51
N ASN A 262 -0.71 -4.54 6.00
CA ASN A 262 -2.10 -4.10 6.12
C ASN A 262 -2.22 -2.86 7.02
N TYR A 263 -1.57 -2.86 8.18
CA TYR A 263 -1.54 -1.71 9.07
C TYR A 263 -0.91 -0.47 8.39
N LEU A 264 0.19 -0.67 7.67
CA LEU A 264 0.89 0.43 6.98
C LEU A 264 0.07 1.04 5.85
N ILE A 265 -0.61 0.22 5.05
CA ILE A 265 -1.51 0.70 3.98
C ILE A 265 -2.63 1.55 4.58
N TYR A 266 -3.32 1.05 5.62
CA TYR A 266 -4.38 1.83 6.28
C TYR A 266 -3.84 3.01 7.11
N GLY A 267 -2.57 2.97 7.51
CA GLY A 267 -1.86 4.06 8.18
C GLY A 267 -1.37 5.16 7.24
N GLY A 268 -1.58 5.03 5.92
CA GLY A 268 -1.15 6.02 4.93
C GLY A 268 0.35 6.00 4.65
N ALA A 269 1.02 4.86 4.88
CA ALA A 269 2.41 4.69 4.48
C ALA A 269 2.50 4.43 2.96
N GLU A 270 3.43 5.12 2.32
CA GLU A 270 3.76 4.92 0.91
C GLU A 270 4.75 3.76 0.79
N LEU A 271 4.35 2.70 0.05
CA LEU A 271 5.16 1.51 -0.15
C LEU A 271 5.86 1.58 -1.52
N THR A 272 7.17 1.37 -1.53
CA THR A 272 7.99 1.33 -2.75
C THR A 272 8.78 0.04 -2.81
N LEU A 273 8.88 -0.55 -4.01
CA LEU A 273 9.63 -1.77 -4.26
C LEU A 273 11.02 -1.45 -4.78
N ALA A 274 12.02 -2.13 -4.21
CA ALA A 274 13.38 -2.15 -4.72
C ALA A 274 13.71 -3.58 -5.18
N LEU A 275 13.98 -3.75 -6.47
CA LEU A 275 14.33 -5.04 -7.07
C LEU A 275 15.66 -5.53 -6.51
N ARG A 276 15.68 -6.78 -6.11
CA ARG A 276 16.84 -7.48 -5.58
C ARG A 276 17.40 -8.43 -6.65
N SER A 277 18.70 -8.63 -6.63
CA SER A 277 19.33 -9.66 -7.46
C SER A 277 18.86 -11.05 -7.03
N PRO A 278 18.45 -11.93 -7.96
CA PRO A 278 17.91 -13.25 -7.61
C PRO A 278 18.93 -14.18 -6.93
N ASN A 279 20.22 -13.88 -7.03
CA ASN A 279 21.29 -14.68 -6.41
C ASN A 279 21.82 -14.06 -5.10
N ASP A 280 21.17 -13.02 -4.57
CA ASP A 280 21.61 -12.30 -3.36
C ASP A 280 20.65 -12.52 -2.19
N GLU A 281 20.95 -13.55 -1.39
CA GLU A 281 20.21 -13.89 -0.17
C GLU A 281 20.65 -13.04 1.05
N SER A 282 21.55 -12.07 0.87
CA SER A 282 22.08 -11.29 1.99
C SER A 282 21.01 -10.38 2.60
N ARG A 283 20.80 -10.48 3.92
CA ARG A 283 19.91 -9.57 4.65
C ARG A 283 20.75 -8.48 5.29
N VAL A 284 20.67 -7.27 4.73
CA VAL A 284 21.42 -6.11 5.19
C VAL A 284 20.49 -5.23 6.01
N PHE A 285 20.77 -5.07 7.30
CA PHE A 285 20.01 -4.12 8.10
C PHE A 285 20.23 -2.70 7.59
N THR A 286 19.15 -2.03 7.19
CA THR A 286 19.15 -0.62 6.81
C THR A 286 18.73 0.23 8.00
N GLU A 287 19.40 1.36 8.20
CA GLU A 287 18.98 2.36 9.18
C GLU A 287 17.82 3.21 8.64
N ALA A 288 16.96 3.70 9.52
CA ALA A 288 15.89 4.60 9.15
C ALA A 288 16.46 5.96 8.68
N VAL A 289 16.03 6.41 7.50
CA VAL A 289 16.48 7.68 6.91
C VAL A 289 15.56 8.81 7.37
N THR A 290 16.16 9.81 8.00
CA THR A 290 15.54 11.07 8.42
C THR A 290 16.29 12.26 7.82
N LEU A 291 15.74 13.48 7.88
CA LEU A 291 16.47 14.68 7.45
C LEU A 291 17.82 14.81 8.17
N GLN A 292 17.85 14.54 9.47
CA GLN A 292 19.08 14.59 10.25
C GLN A 292 20.11 13.57 9.76
N PHE A 293 19.67 12.35 9.43
CA PHE A 293 20.52 11.34 8.82
C PHE A 293 21.12 11.84 7.51
N LEU A 294 20.31 12.43 6.62
CA LEU A 294 20.79 12.96 5.34
C LEU A 294 21.83 14.07 5.54
N LEU A 295 21.55 15.02 6.43
CA LEU A 295 22.48 16.13 6.72
C LEU A 295 23.83 15.63 7.26
N ASN A 296 23.80 14.65 8.17
CA ASN A 296 25.01 14.11 8.79
C ASN A 296 25.78 13.17 7.85
N THR A 297 25.10 12.20 7.25
CA THR A 297 25.72 11.14 6.43
C THR A 297 26.28 11.71 5.13
N TYR A 298 25.56 12.63 4.48
CA TYR A 298 26.02 13.26 3.24
C TYR A 298 26.74 14.60 3.47
N ASN A 299 26.97 14.98 4.73
CA ASN A 299 27.60 16.24 5.12
C ASN A 299 26.98 17.46 4.40
N ILE A 300 25.65 17.47 4.26
CA ILE A 300 24.90 18.56 3.64
C ILE A 300 24.89 19.71 4.66
N PRO A 301 25.58 20.84 4.41
CA PRO A 301 25.61 21.93 5.36
C PRO A 301 24.23 22.60 5.40
N THR A 302 23.72 22.88 6.59
CA THR A 302 22.57 23.79 6.73
C THR A 302 23.02 25.18 6.30
N PRO A 303 22.34 25.83 5.33
CA PRO A 303 22.72 27.15 4.88
C PRO A 303 22.78 28.12 6.05
N VAL A 304 23.90 28.85 6.16
CA VAL A 304 24.02 29.91 7.15
C VAL A 304 22.99 31.01 6.85
N LYS A 305 22.45 31.63 7.91
CA LYS A 305 21.56 32.79 7.75
C LYS A 305 22.36 33.92 7.13
N ILE A 306 21.91 34.42 5.98
CA ILE A 306 22.48 35.56 5.27
C ILE A 306 21.43 36.66 5.14
N ASP A 307 21.86 37.92 5.12
CA ASP A 307 20.97 39.10 5.14
C ASP A 307 20.40 39.47 3.76
N ILE A 308 20.54 38.58 2.77
CA ILE A 308 20.14 38.80 1.38
C ILE A 308 19.38 37.58 0.85
N GLY A 309 18.37 37.81 0.00
CA GLY A 309 17.54 36.77 -0.60
C GLY A 309 17.22 37.04 -2.07
N VAL A 310 16.66 36.04 -2.74
CA VAL A 310 16.18 36.15 -4.13
C VAL A 310 14.74 36.68 -4.17
N GLN A 311 14.41 37.46 -5.20
CA GLN A 311 13.06 37.97 -5.47
C GLN A 311 12.67 37.61 -6.92
N PRO A 312 11.53 36.94 -7.15
CA PRO A 312 10.54 36.49 -6.16
C PRO A 312 11.08 35.38 -5.24
N ARG A 313 10.44 35.23 -4.06
CA ARG A 313 10.67 34.10 -3.17
C ARG A 313 10.35 32.81 -3.93
N ILE A 314 11.29 31.88 -3.97
CA ILE A 314 11.11 30.55 -4.54
C ILE A 314 10.58 29.66 -3.42
N ASP A 315 9.29 29.36 -3.44
CA ASP A 315 8.64 28.48 -2.46
C ASP A 315 8.67 27.01 -2.90
N ASP A 316 8.58 26.77 -4.21
CA ASP A 316 8.61 25.44 -4.82
C ASP A 316 9.76 25.32 -5.82
N LEU A 317 10.49 24.21 -5.75
CA LEU A 317 11.50 23.85 -6.74
C LEU A 317 10.84 23.16 -7.92
N VAL A 318 10.38 23.94 -8.90
CA VAL A 318 9.80 23.40 -10.14
C VAL A 318 10.94 23.00 -11.08
N PRO A 319 11.04 21.71 -11.48
CA PRO A 319 12.01 21.30 -12.49
C PRO A 319 11.74 22.03 -13.82
N PRO A 320 12.78 22.37 -14.60
CA PRO A 320 12.57 22.89 -15.94
C PRO A 320 11.87 21.83 -16.79
N VAL A 321 10.71 22.17 -17.37
CA VAL A 321 9.98 21.27 -18.27
C VAL A 321 10.78 21.14 -19.57
N LEU A 322 11.15 19.92 -19.93
CA LEU A 322 11.79 19.63 -21.21
C LEU A 322 10.70 19.44 -22.27
N GLU A 323 11.00 19.77 -23.53
CA GLU A 323 10.03 19.68 -24.64
C GLU A 323 9.46 18.26 -24.84
N ASN A 324 10.15 17.22 -24.37
CA ASN A 324 9.72 15.82 -24.44
C ASN A 324 8.79 15.39 -23.29
N ASP A 325 8.63 16.20 -22.24
CA ASP A 325 7.82 15.88 -21.06
C ASP A 325 6.39 16.45 -21.17
N GLN A 326 6.11 17.21 -22.23
CA GLN A 326 4.73 17.57 -22.58
C GLN A 326 4.11 16.40 -23.33
N GLU A 327 3.12 15.75 -22.73
CA GLU A 327 2.26 14.83 -23.47
C GLU A 327 1.66 15.55 -24.70
N PRO A 328 1.57 14.87 -25.87
CA PRO A 328 0.84 15.39 -27.02
C PRO A 328 -0.67 15.46 -26.77
#